data_AF-A0A956E323-F1
#
_entry.id   AF-A0A956E323-F1
#
_cell.length_a   1.000
_cell.length_b   1.000
_cell.length_c   1.000
_cell.angle_alpha   90.00
_cell.angle_beta   90.00
_cell.angle_gamma   90.00
#
_symmetry.space_group_name_H-M   'P 1'
#
loop_
_entity.id
_entity.type
_entity.pdbx_description
1 polymer ?
#
loop_
_entity_poly.entity_id
_entity_poly.type
_entity_poly.pdbx_seq_one_letter_code
_entity_poly.pdbx_strand_id
1 'polypeptide(L)'
;RFDVALAKQITRAASSIALNIGEGQHSQGGTRRQRYLSAAGSAGETRSALQVAEAWGYASQPECEKVLGNLDQIVAMLWKLTHP
;
A
#
# COMPACT_ATOMS: atom_id res chain seq x y z
N ARG A 1 -12.89 -19.62 -6.02
CA ARG A 1 -12.68 -18.85 -7.28
C ARG A 1 -11.46 -17.98 -7.08
N PHE A 2 -10.63 -17.74 -8.09
CA PHE A 2 -9.41 -16.96 -7.95
C PHE A 2 -9.20 -16.06 -9.17
N ASP A 3 -8.75 -14.83 -8.95
CA ASP A 3 -8.30 -13.90 -9.99
C ASP A 3 -6.79 -13.68 -9.84
N VAL A 4 -6.02 -14.28 -10.76
CA VAL A 4 -4.56 -14.21 -10.77
C VAL A 4 -4.06 -12.80 -11.08
N ALA A 5 -4.78 -12.04 -11.91
CA ALA A 5 -4.39 -10.68 -12.26
C ALA A 5 -4.53 -9.76 -11.05
N LEU A 6 -5.64 -9.86 -10.33
CA LEU A 6 -5.87 -9.11 -9.09
C LEU A 6 -4.85 -9.49 -8.01
N ALA A 7 -4.61 -10.78 -7.78
CA ALA A 7 -3.59 -11.23 -6.82
C ALA A 7 -2.20 -10.67 -7.15
N LYS A 8 -1.80 -10.70 -8.43
CA LYS A 8 -0.53 -10.09 -8.87
C LYS A 8 -0.51 -8.58 -8.67
N GLN A 9 -1.64 -7.88 -8.89
CA GLN A 9 -1.74 -6.44 -8.66
C GLN A 9 -1.59 -6.10 -7.18
N ILE A 10 -2.27 -6.83 -6.28
CA ILE A 10 -2.14 -6.67 -4.83
C ILE A 10 -0.68 -6.83 -4.41
N THR A 11 -0.03 -7.92 -4.85
CA THR A 11 1.38 -8.18 -4.50
C THR A 11 2.30 -7.07 -4.99
N ARG A 12 2.17 -6.63 -6.26
CA ARG A 12 3.02 -5.55 -6.80
C ARG A 12 2.83 -4.24 -6.05
N ALA A 13 1.58 -3.82 -5.83
CA ALA A 13 1.29 -2.59 -5.12
C ALA A 13 1.83 -2.65 -3.67
N ALA A 14 1.57 -3.76 -2.96
CA ALA A 14 2.03 -3.93 -1.58
C ALA A 14 3.57 -3.94 -1.48
N SER A 15 4.27 -4.63 -2.38
CA SER A 15 5.73 -4.61 -2.42
C SER A 15 6.28 -3.21 -2.73
N SER A 16 5.62 -2.46 -3.62
CA SER A 16 6.01 -1.10 -4.00
C SER A 16 6.00 -0.13 -2.80
N ILE A 17 5.14 -0.35 -1.80
CA ILE A 17 5.12 0.43 -0.55
C ILE A 17 6.49 0.32 0.15
N ALA A 18 6.93 -0.90 0.43
CA ALA A 18 8.18 -1.15 1.14
C ALA A 18 9.40 -0.66 0.35
N LEU A 19 9.41 -0.91 -0.97
CA LEU A 19 10.50 -0.48 -1.85
C LEU A 19 10.64 1.05 -1.89
N ASN A 20 9.54 1.79 -2.06
CA ASN A 20 9.58 3.24 -2.04
C ASN A 20 9.95 3.81 -0.67
N ILE A 21 9.54 3.19 0.43
CA ILE A 21 9.97 3.59 1.78
C ILE A 21 11.50 3.45 1.91
N GLY A 22 12.04 2.28 1.56
CA GLY A 22 13.48 2.02 1.62
C GLY A 22 14.30 2.98 0.76
N GLU A 23 13.88 3.20 -0.50
CA GLU A 23 14.52 4.18 -1.38
C GLU A 23 14.42 5.60 -0.82
N GLY A 24 13.29 5.96 -0.22
CA GLY A 24 13.09 7.25 0.45
C GLY A 24 14.05 7.46 1.62
N GLN A 25 14.32 6.43 2.44
CA GLN A 25 15.27 6.52 3.56
C GLN A 25 16.69 6.92 3.13
N HIS A 26 17.10 6.52 1.92
CA HIS A 26 18.41 6.86 1.36
C HIS A 26 18.38 8.06 0.40
N SER A 27 17.22 8.69 0.23
CA SER A 27 17.03 9.87 -0.64
C SER A 27 17.04 11.18 0.15
N GLN A 28 17.20 12.30 -0.55
CA GLN A 28 17.20 13.65 0.05
C GLN A 28 16.18 14.59 -0.61
N GLY A 29 15.86 15.67 0.09
CA GLY A 29 15.02 16.77 -0.42
C GLY A 29 13.71 16.32 -1.05
N GLY A 30 13.40 16.89 -2.22
CA GLY A 30 12.17 16.59 -2.97
C GLY A 30 12.04 15.12 -3.37
N THR A 31 13.13 14.46 -3.74
CA THR A 31 13.13 13.04 -4.11
C THR A 31 12.66 12.16 -2.95
N ARG A 32 13.15 12.41 -1.73
CA ARG A 32 12.67 11.69 -0.53
C ARG A 32 11.17 11.85 -0.35
N ARG A 33 10.68 13.08 -0.43
CA ARG A 33 9.24 13.37 -0.29
C ARG A 33 8.42 12.65 -1.37
N GLN A 34 8.87 12.69 -2.62
CA GLN A 34 8.21 12.00 -3.73
C GLN A 34 8.14 10.48 -3.50
N ARG A 35 9.21 9.85 -3.01
CA ARG A 35 9.20 8.41 -2.69
C ARG A 35 8.17 8.06 -1.63
N TYR A 36 8.08 8.85 -0.56
CA TYR A 36 7.05 8.62 0.47
C TYR A 36 5.63 8.85 -0.05
N LEU A 37 5.41 9.82 -0.95
CA LEU A 37 4.12 10.00 -1.62
C LEU A 37 3.78 8.80 -2.53
N SER A 38 4.75 8.28 -3.29
CA SER A 38 4.56 7.07 -4.10
C SER A 38 4.22 5.85 -3.23
N ALA A 39 4.86 5.70 -2.07
CA ALA A 39 4.52 4.64 -1.12
C ALA A 39 3.08 4.77 -0.61
N ALA A 40 2.61 6.00 -0.34
CA ALA A 40 1.23 6.24 0.08
C ALA A 40 0.23 5.93 -1.06
N GLY A 41 0.57 6.27 -2.30
CA GLY A 41 -0.22 5.90 -3.48
C GLY A 41 -0.36 4.38 -3.63
N SER A 42 0.76 3.65 -3.55
CA SER A 42 0.76 2.18 -3.57
C SER A 42 -0.10 1.57 -2.45
N ALA A 43 -0.12 2.17 -1.25
CA ALA A 43 -1.00 1.72 -0.17
C ALA A 43 -2.49 1.90 -0.51
N GLY A 44 -2.85 3.01 -1.18
CA GLY A 44 -4.21 3.24 -1.70
C GLY A 44 -4.62 2.23 -2.77
N GLU A 45 -3.70 1.87 -3.67
CA GLU A 45 -3.93 0.81 -4.66
C GLU A 45 -4.13 -0.55 -4.00
N THR A 46 -3.28 -0.92 -3.03
CA THR A 46 -3.44 -2.18 -2.27
C THR A 46 -4.77 -2.23 -1.55
N ARG A 47 -5.20 -1.14 -0.88
CA ARG A 47 -6.51 -1.03 -0.22
C ARG A 47 -7.64 -1.32 -1.20
N SER A 48 -7.64 -0.62 -2.34
CA SER A 48 -8.72 -0.73 -3.33
C SER A 48 -8.78 -2.16 -3.90
N ALA A 49 -7.64 -2.76 -4.20
CA ALA A 49 -7.57 -4.13 -4.72
C ALA A 49 -8.03 -5.18 -3.70
N LEU A 50 -7.75 -4.99 -2.40
CA LEU A 50 -8.25 -5.86 -1.33
C LEU A 50 -9.76 -5.77 -1.18
N GLN A 51 -10.34 -4.56 -1.25
CA GLN A 51 -11.79 -4.37 -1.22
C GLN A 51 -12.48 -5.05 -2.40
N VAL A 52 -11.88 -5.02 -3.59
CA VAL A 52 -12.38 -5.79 -4.75
C VAL A 52 -12.28 -7.30 -4.48
N ALA A 53 -11.15 -7.78 -3.95
CA ALA A 53 -10.98 -9.20 -3.63
C ALA A 53 -12.02 -9.69 -2.60
N GLU A 54 -12.31 -8.89 -1.58
CA GLU A 54 -13.36 -9.15 -0.60
C GLU A 54 -14.75 -9.21 -1.25
N ALA A 55 -15.12 -8.19 -2.03
CA ALA A 55 -16.42 -8.10 -2.68
C ALA A 55 -16.70 -9.26 -3.65
N TRP A 56 -15.64 -9.81 -4.26
CA TRP A 56 -15.73 -10.96 -5.16
C TRP A 56 -15.67 -12.32 -4.44
N GLY A 57 -15.48 -12.30 -3.11
CA GLY A 57 -15.37 -13.50 -2.28
C GLY A 57 -14.05 -14.25 -2.47
N TYR A 58 -12.98 -13.55 -2.86
CA TYR A 58 -11.63 -14.12 -3.01
C TYR A 58 -10.81 -14.07 -1.71
N ALA A 59 -11.14 -13.15 -0.81
CA ALA A 59 -10.56 -13.02 0.51
C ALA A 59 -11.68 -12.82 1.54
N SER A 60 -11.45 -13.26 2.78
CA SER A 60 -12.44 -13.06 3.84
C SER A 60 -12.36 -11.64 4.41
N GLN A 61 -13.50 -11.11 4.82
CA GLN A 61 -13.58 -9.78 5.47
C GLN A 61 -12.60 -9.64 6.65
N PRO A 62 -12.48 -10.61 7.59
CA PRO A 62 -11.53 -10.47 8.71
C PRO A 62 -10.06 -10.39 8.28
N GLU A 63 -9.68 -11.10 7.21
CA GLU A 63 -8.33 -11.02 6.66
C GLU A 63 -8.08 -9.66 6.01
N CYS A 64 -9.04 -9.16 5.24
CA CYS A 64 -8.98 -7.84 4.62
C CYS A 64 -8.88 -6.74 5.68
N GLU A 65 -9.72 -6.75 6.70
CA GLU A 65 -9.72 -5.76 7.80
C GLU A 65 -8.36 -5.67 8.49
N LYS A 66 -7.72 -6.81 8.78
CA LYS A 66 -6.38 -6.85 9.39
C LYS A 66 -5.35 -6.15 8.51
N VAL A 67 -5.36 -6.41 7.20
CA VAL A 67 -4.40 -5.79 6.27
C VAL A 67 -4.70 -4.31 6.08
N LEU A 68 -5.97 -3.92 6.00
CA LEU A 68 -6.38 -2.51 5.90
C LEU A 68 -5.91 -1.70 7.12
N GLY A 69 -6.01 -2.24 8.33
CA GLY A 69 -5.48 -1.59 9.54
C GLY A 69 -3.96 -1.36 9.50
N ASN A 70 -3.19 -2.31 8.94
CA ASN A 70 -1.75 -2.11 8.74
C ASN A 70 -1.47 -1.02 7.71
N LEU A 71 -2.24 -0.97 6.61
CA LEU A 71 -2.11 0.09 5.60
C LEU A 71 -2.41 1.47 6.19
N ASP A 72 -3.40 1.59 7.07
CA ASP A 72 -3.71 2.85 7.76
C ASP A 72 -2.56 3.36 8.62
N GLN A 73 -1.92 2.47 9.37
CA GLN A 73 -0.72 2.81 10.13
C GLN A 73 0.42 3.30 9.23
N ILE A 74 0.65 2.60 8.11
CA ILE A 74 1.69 2.99 7.14
C ILE A 74 1.39 4.36 6.55
N VAL A 75 0.17 4.60 6.08
CA VAL A 75 -0.22 5.89 5.51
C VAL A 75 -0.11 7.02 6.54
N ALA A 76 -0.49 6.78 7.80
CA ALA A 76 -0.34 7.76 8.87
C ALA A 76 1.14 8.13 9.11
N MET A 77 2.06 7.16 9.06
CA MET A 77 3.50 7.43 9.16
C MET A 77 4.01 8.22 7.96
N LEU A 78 3.64 7.81 6.74
CA LEU A 78 4.01 8.51 5.51
C LEU A 78 3.49 9.95 5.47
N TRP A 79 2.28 10.18 5.99
CA TRP A 79 1.69 11.51 6.09
C TRP A 79 2.56 12.45 6.93
N LYS A 80 2.98 11.99 8.13
CA LYS A 80 3.89 12.75 9.01
C LYS A 80 5.24 13.05 8.34
N LEU A 81 5.75 12.13 7.53
CA LEU A 81 7.03 12.31 6.83
C LEU A 81 6.94 13.28 5.63
N THR A 82 5.74 13.52 5.12
CA THR A 82 5.50 14.33 3.91
C THR A 82 4.89 15.70 4.19
N HIS A 83 4.40 15.91 5.42
CA HIS A 83 3.81 17.14 5.94
C HIS A 83 4.49 17.56 7.26
N PRO A 84 5.80 17.91 7.22
CA PRO A 84 6.53 18.41 8.37
C PRO A 84 6.11 19.83 8.78
#